data_AF-A0A5D6XIV0-F1
#
_entry.id   AF-A0A5D6XIV0-F1
#
_cell.length_a   1.000
_cell.length_b   1.000
_cell.length_c   1.000
_cell.angle_alpha   90.00
_cell.angle_beta   90.00
_cell.angle_gamma   90.00
#
_symmetry.space_group_name_H-M   'P 1'
#
loop_
_entity.id
_entity.type
_entity.pdbx_description
1 polymer ?
#
loop_
_entity_poly.entity_id
_entity_poly.type
_entity_poly.pdbx_seq_one_letter_code
_entity_poly.pdbx_strand_id
1 'polypeptide(L)'
;MLKPLLSALVLLLAVARATIDHDKLWSEYTPVPTACESPSCVAGGCLYENCEQPVSCKGGMCFFRNCKEAVCEGGVCVFDHTAAGRCSGGACRFQNMETTLTEGYCAGGACTLEGQPHPASFAATLSE
;
A
#
# COMPACT_ATOMS: atom_id res chain seq x y z
N MET A 1 3.84 52.89 -30.80
CA MET A 1 4.35 51.51 -30.94
C MET A 1 5.42 51.30 -29.88
N LEU A 2 5.05 50.79 -28.70
CA LEU A 2 5.14 49.39 -28.27
C LEU A 2 6.53 49.01 -27.68
N LYS A 3 6.61 48.96 -26.35
CA LYS A 3 7.33 47.88 -25.63
C LYS A 3 6.91 47.85 -24.14
N PRO A 4 6.27 46.77 -23.66
CA PRO A 4 5.71 46.70 -22.32
C PRO A 4 6.76 46.30 -21.28
N LEU A 5 6.63 46.87 -20.08
CA LEU A 5 7.23 46.36 -18.86
C LEU A 5 6.64 44.97 -18.57
N LEU A 6 7.41 43.91 -18.79
CA LEU A 6 7.16 42.60 -18.18
C LEU A 6 8.51 42.09 -17.64
N SER A 7 8.86 42.52 -16.42
CA SER A 7 9.86 41.81 -15.64
C SER A 7 9.12 40.74 -14.85
N ALA A 8 9.28 39.51 -15.30
CA ALA A 8 8.59 38.33 -14.82
C ALA A 8 8.86 38.10 -13.34
N LEU A 9 7.80 38.22 -12.53
CA LEU A 9 7.75 37.70 -11.17
C LEU A 9 7.72 36.17 -11.29
N VAL A 10 8.89 35.53 -11.25
CA VAL A 10 9.02 34.08 -11.18
C VAL A 10 8.49 33.64 -9.82
N LEU A 11 7.20 33.30 -9.75
CA LEU A 11 6.62 32.59 -8.61
C LEU A 11 7.28 31.21 -8.54
N LEU A 12 8.24 31.07 -7.62
CA LEU A 12 8.67 29.78 -7.09
C LEU A 12 7.48 29.15 -6.35
N LEU A 13 6.67 28.38 -7.08
CA LEU A 13 5.70 27.46 -6.50
C LEU A 13 6.49 26.34 -5.80
N ALA A 14 6.78 26.55 -4.52
CA ALA A 14 7.18 25.46 -3.63
C ALA A 14 6.00 24.51 -3.51
N VAL A 15 5.98 23.46 -4.33
CA VAL A 15 5.05 22.34 -4.18
C VAL A 15 5.46 21.62 -2.89
N ALA A 16 4.80 21.98 -1.79
CA ALA A 16 4.88 21.21 -0.56
C ALA A 16 4.38 19.80 -0.88
N ARG A 17 5.30 18.84 -1.02
CA ARG A 17 4.96 17.42 -1.06
C ARG A 17 4.36 17.09 0.30
N ALA A 18 3.03 16.98 0.37
CA ALA A 18 2.36 16.44 1.53
C ALA A 18 2.90 15.02 1.75
N THR A 19 3.73 14.84 2.76
CA THR A 19 4.08 13.52 3.26
C THR A 19 2.81 12.98 3.90
N ILE A 20 2.10 12.10 3.19
CA ILE A 20 1.02 11.33 3.80
C ILE A 20 1.68 10.47 4.87
N ASP A 21 1.43 10.83 6.13
CA ASP A 21 1.80 10.03 7.28
C ASP A 21 0.88 8.80 7.27
N HIS A 22 1.37 7.72 6.67
CA HIS A 22 0.64 6.47 6.53
C HIS A 22 0.32 5.86 7.90
N ASP A 23 1.18 6.06 8.91
CA ASP A 23 0.94 5.57 10.27
C ASP A 23 -0.27 6.27 10.90
N LYS A 24 -0.41 7.58 10.70
CA LYS A 24 -1.60 8.32 11.13
C LYS A 24 -2.86 7.92 10.35
N LEU A 25 -2.73 7.68 9.05
CA LEU A 25 -3.83 7.23 8.21
C LEU A 25 -4.40 5.88 8.67
N TRP A 26 -3.55 5.00 9.21
CA TRP A 26 -3.94 3.67 9.70
C TRP A 26 -4.63 3.71 11.07
N SER A 27 -4.31 4.67 11.93
CA SER A 27 -4.86 4.73 13.29
C SER A 27 -6.27 5.33 13.35
N GLU A 28 -6.63 6.16 12.37
CA GLU A 28 -7.93 6.85 12.31
C GLU A 28 -8.95 6.17 11.38
N TYR A 29 -8.53 5.18 10.58
CA TYR A 29 -9.39 4.51 9.62
C TYR A 29 -10.07 3.27 10.20
N THR A 30 -11.42 3.22 10.13
CA THR A 30 -12.21 2.04 10.49
C THR A 30 -12.57 1.25 9.24
N PRO A 31 -11.92 0.10 8.96
CA PRO A 31 -12.27 -0.71 7.81
C PRO A 31 -13.60 -1.45 8.04
N VAL A 32 -14.26 -1.81 6.93
CA VAL A 32 -15.54 -2.52 6.90
C VAL A 32 -15.28 -4.03 6.90
N PRO A 33 -15.80 -4.78 7.89
CA PRO A 33 -15.75 -6.24 7.87
C PRO A 33 -16.33 -6.78 6.56
N THR A 34 -15.54 -7.56 5.84
CA THR A 34 -15.87 -8.07 4.52
C THR A 34 -15.83 -9.59 4.52
N ALA A 35 -16.88 -10.19 3.98
CA ALA A 35 -17.03 -11.63 3.94
C ALA A 35 -15.98 -12.28 3.04
N CYS A 36 -15.43 -13.39 3.51
CA CYS A 36 -14.44 -14.22 2.84
C CYS A 36 -14.89 -14.72 1.45
N GLU A 37 -16.20 -14.90 1.26
CA GLU A 37 -16.86 -15.33 0.01
C GLU A 37 -16.95 -14.21 -1.03
N SER A 38 -16.63 -12.97 -0.65
CA SER A 38 -16.51 -11.83 -1.55
C SER A 38 -15.03 -11.46 -1.70
N PRO A 39 -14.22 -12.26 -2.42
CA PRO A 39 -12.75 -12.24 -2.29
C PRO A 39 -12.07 -11.05 -2.97
N SER A 40 -12.80 -10.05 -3.44
CA SER A 40 -12.24 -8.92 -4.19
C SER A 40 -12.80 -7.60 -3.70
N CYS A 41 -11.96 -6.83 -3.01
CA CYS A 41 -12.25 -5.47 -2.58
C CYS A 41 -11.84 -4.48 -3.68
N VAL A 42 -12.82 -3.96 -4.43
CA VAL A 42 -12.55 -3.02 -5.54
C VAL A 42 -12.51 -1.57 -5.08
N ALA A 43 -13.42 -1.19 -4.18
CA ALA A 43 -13.52 0.20 -3.68
C ALA A 43 -12.50 0.55 -2.60
N GLY A 44 -11.81 -0.46 -2.05
CA GLY A 44 -11.06 -0.35 -0.81
C GLY A 44 -11.96 -0.31 0.41
N GLY A 45 -11.33 -0.20 1.57
CA GLY A 45 -11.96 -0.13 2.88
C GLY A 45 -12.34 -1.46 3.49
N CYS A 46 -11.85 -2.58 2.95
CA CYS A 46 -12.23 -3.90 3.40
C CYS A 46 -11.32 -4.41 4.52
N LEU A 47 -11.92 -5.12 5.46
CA LEU A 47 -11.26 -5.93 6.47
C LEU A 47 -11.65 -7.40 6.24
N TYR A 48 -10.67 -8.22 5.86
CA TYR A 48 -10.81 -9.67 5.78
C TYR A 48 -10.15 -10.30 7.01
N GLU A 49 -10.87 -11.20 7.67
CA GLU A 49 -10.46 -11.83 8.92
C GLU A 49 -10.64 -13.35 8.85
N ASN A 50 -9.59 -14.10 9.18
CA ASN A 50 -9.61 -15.56 9.27
C ASN A 50 -10.06 -16.25 7.97
N CYS A 51 -9.69 -15.70 6.81
CA CYS A 51 -10.05 -16.27 5.52
C CYS A 51 -9.12 -17.42 5.13
N GLU A 52 -9.72 -18.58 4.85
CA GLU A 52 -9.02 -19.79 4.37
C GLU A 52 -8.84 -19.78 2.84
N GLN A 53 -9.76 -19.14 2.11
CA GLN A 53 -9.64 -18.92 0.67
C GLN A 53 -8.88 -17.62 0.38
N PRO A 54 -8.21 -17.53 -0.79
CA PRO A 54 -7.49 -16.32 -1.18
C PRO A 54 -8.40 -15.11 -1.31
N VAL A 55 -7.96 -13.96 -0.81
CA VAL A 55 -8.65 -12.67 -0.93
C VAL A 55 -7.75 -11.61 -1.57
N SER A 56 -8.35 -10.58 -2.15
CA SER A 56 -7.64 -9.58 -2.94
C SER A 56 -8.19 -8.17 -2.75
N CYS A 57 -7.30 -7.19 -2.88
CA CYS A 57 -7.63 -5.78 -2.88
C CYS A 57 -7.04 -5.12 -4.12
N LYS A 58 -7.89 -4.48 -4.92
CA LYS A 58 -7.49 -3.81 -6.16
C LYS A 58 -6.97 -2.39 -5.92
N GLY A 59 -7.39 -1.75 -4.83
CA GLY A 59 -7.08 -0.36 -4.52
C GLY A 59 -7.76 0.14 -3.24
N GLY A 60 -7.44 1.37 -2.83
CA GLY A 60 -7.92 1.95 -1.57
C GLY A 60 -7.18 1.39 -0.35
N MET A 61 -7.81 1.34 0.82
CA MET A 61 -7.18 0.84 2.05
C MET A 61 -7.73 -0.54 2.44
N CYS A 62 -6.89 -1.56 2.55
CA CYS A 62 -7.35 -2.93 2.86
C CYS A 62 -6.57 -3.56 4.01
N PHE A 63 -7.27 -4.36 4.81
CA PHE A 63 -6.70 -5.06 5.95
C PHE A 63 -6.97 -6.56 5.81
N PHE A 64 -5.91 -7.35 5.97
CA PHE A 64 -5.95 -8.80 5.94
C PHE A 64 -5.39 -9.30 7.27
N ARG A 65 -6.24 -9.92 8.10
CA ARG A 65 -5.84 -10.43 9.42
C ARG A 65 -6.07 -11.93 9.51
N ASN A 66 -5.06 -12.68 9.93
CA ASN A 66 -5.11 -14.15 10.06
C ASN A 66 -5.58 -14.84 8.77
N CYS A 67 -5.22 -14.30 7.61
CA CYS A 67 -5.64 -14.87 6.32
C CYS A 67 -4.60 -15.86 5.81
N LYS A 68 -5.03 -16.93 5.16
CA LYS A 68 -4.11 -17.88 4.54
C LYS A 68 -3.35 -17.27 3.37
N GLU A 69 -4.06 -16.58 2.49
CA GLU A 69 -3.49 -15.90 1.33
C GLU A 69 -4.21 -14.58 1.06
N ALA A 70 -3.43 -13.52 0.79
CA ALA A 70 -3.97 -12.22 0.42
C ALA A 70 -3.09 -11.50 -0.60
N VAL A 71 -3.73 -10.80 -1.54
CA VAL A 71 -3.04 -10.03 -2.59
C VAL A 71 -3.47 -8.56 -2.56
N CYS A 72 -2.50 -7.66 -2.53
CA CYS A 72 -2.67 -6.23 -2.71
C CYS A 72 -2.11 -5.81 -4.07
N GLU A 73 -3.00 -5.36 -4.96
CA GLU A 73 -2.63 -4.91 -6.30
C GLU A 73 -2.33 -3.42 -6.36
N GLY A 74 -2.82 -2.65 -5.39
CA GLY A 74 -2.60 -1.21 -5.28
C GLY A 74 -3.25 -0.62 -4.04
N GLY A 75 -2.98 0.68 -3.80
CA GLY A 75 -3.50 1.39 -2.63
C GLY A 75 -2.61 1.22 -1.40
N VAL A 76 -3.21 1.05 -0.23
CA VAL A 76 -2.55 0.91 1.07
C VAL A 76 -3.05 -0.36 1.75
N CYS A 77 -2.18 -1.33 1.98
CA CYS A 77 -2.58 -2.64 2.48
C CYS A 77 -1.82 -3.03 3.75
N VAL A 78 -2.53 -3.64 4.70
CA VAL A 78 -1.94 -4.21 5.91
C VAL A 78 -2.16 -5.71 5.91
N PHE A 79 -1.06 -6.45 6.00
CA PHE A 79 -1.02 -7.90 6.19
C PHE A 79 -0.59 -8.16 7.63
N ASP A 80 -1.51 -8.65 8.45
CA ASP A 80 -1.30 -8.97 9.86
C ASP A 80 -1.56 -10.46 10.09
N HIS A 81 -0.56 -11.22 10.54
CA HIS A 81 -0.67 -12.68 10.69
C HIS A 81 -1.19 -13.37 9.42
N THR A 82 -0.85 -12.85 8.24
CA THR A 82 -1.23 -13.47 6.97
C THR A 82 -0.14 -14.44 6.53
N ALA A 83 -0.45 -15.70 6.25
CA ALA A 83 0.60 -16.68 5.91
C ALA A 83 1.26 -16.36 4.56
N ALA A 84 0.45 -16.09 3.52
CA ALA A 84 0.94 -15.75 2.17
C ALA A 84 0.42 -14.39 1.69
N GLY A 85 1.11 -13.30 2.06
CA GLY A 85 0.81 -11.95 1.57
C GLY A 85 1.63 -11.59 0.32
N ARG A 86 0.99 -11.01 -0.70
CA ARG A 86 1.67 -10.46 -1.89
C ARG A 86 1.28 -9.00 -2.13
N CYS A 87 2.28 -8.18 -2.42
CA CYS A 87 2.16 -6.77 -2.77
C CYS A 87 2.75 -6.53 -4.15
N SER A 88 1.89 -6.43 -5.17
CA SER A 88 2.31 -6.12 -6.54
C SER A 88 2.32 -4.62 -6.82
N GLY A 89 1.74 -3.79 -5.95
CA GLY A 89 1.72 -2.33 -6.09
C GLY A 89 1.18 -1.63 -4.84
N GLY A 90 1.38 -0.31 -4.75
CA GLY A 90 0.90 0.51 -3.62
C GLY A 90 1.88 0.58 -2.44
N ALA A 91 1.38 0.84 -1.25
CA ALA A 91 2.13 0.83 0.01
C ALA A 91 1.63 -0.33 0.89
N CYS A 92 2.51 -1.26 1.22
CA CYS A 92 2.14 -2.50 1.90
C CYS A 92 2.90 -2.65 3.21
N ARG A 93 2.19 -2.94 4.29
CA ARG A 93 2.77 -3.24 5.58
C ARG A 93 2.58 -4.71 5.92
N PHE A 94 3.68 -5.39 6.19
CA PHE A 94 3.73 -6.76 6.66
C PHE A 94 4.09 -6.76 8.13
N GLN A 95 3.24 -7.33 8.97
CA GLN A 95 3.44 -7.41 10.41
C GLN A 95 3.02 -8.77 10.94
N ASN A 96 3.74 -9.26 11.95
CA ASN A 96 3.47 -10.51 12.64
C ASN A 96 3.31 -11.70 11.67
N MET A 97 4.14 -11.76 10.62
CA MET A 97 3.99 -12.81 9.59
C MET A 97 4.30 -14.18 10.19
N GLU A 98 3.37 -15.14 10.09
CA GLU A 98 3.52 -16.48 10.68
C GLU A 98 4.59 -17.33 9.99
N THR A 99 4.82 -17.07 8.70
CA THR A 99 5.81 -17.78 7.89
C THR A 99 6.78 -16.82 7.23
N THR A 100 7.94 -17.34 6.82
CA THR A 100 8.88 -16.57 5.99
C THR A 100 8.18 -16.13 4.71
N LEU A 101 8.29 -14.84 4.41
CA LEU A 101 7.75 -14.25 3.19
C LEU A 101 8.39 -14.90 1.96
N THR A 102 7.55 -15.29 1.01
CA THR A 102 8.01 -15.93 -0.23
C THR A 102 8.65 -14.93 -1.18
N GLU A 103 9.46 -15.42 -2.13
CA GLU A 103 10.01 -14.57 -3.18
C GLU A 103 8.90 -13.80 -3.91
N GLY A 104 9.13 -12.52 -4.19
CA GLY A 104 8.15 -11.65 -4.86
C GLY A 104 6.99 -11.20 -3.97
N TYR A 105 7.02 -11.43 -2.65
CA TYR A 105 6.01 -10.88 -1.74
C TYR A 105 5.92 -9.35 -1.83
N CYS A 106 7.03 -8.68 -2.16
CA CYS A 106 7.11 -7.25 -2.44
C CYS A 106 7.63 -7.02 -3.86
N ALA A 107 6.78 -7.24 -4.87
CA ALA A 107 7.19 -7.18 -6.27
C ALA A 107 7.20 -5.75 -6.84
N GLY A 108 6.25 -4.90 -6.44
CA GLY A 108 6.08 -3.58 -7.08
C GLY A 108 5.54 -2.45 -6.19
N GLY A 109 5.43 -2.67 -4.88
CA GLY A 109 4.98 -1.67 -3.92
C GLY A 109 6.09 -1.10 -3.03
N ALA A 110 5.80 -0.03 -2.30
CA ALA A 110 6.59 0.41 -1.16
C ALA A 110 6.24 -0.45 0.04
N CYS A 111 7.12 -1.40 0.40
CA CYS A 111 6.84 -2.34 1.48
C CYS A 111 7.52 -1.94 2.78
N THR A 112 6.84 -2.16 3.89
CA THR A 112 7.43 -2.18 5.23
C THR A 112 7.25 -3.57 5.84
N LEU A 113 8.29 -4.07 6.48
CA LEU A 113 8.28 -5.31 7.25
C LEU A 113 8.62 -4.97 8.69
N GLU A 114 7.72 -5.26 9.62
CA GLU A 114 7.89 -4.92 11.04
C GLU A 114 8.24 -3.43 11.25
N GLY A 115 7.58 -2.56 10.48
CA GLY A 115 7.78 -1.11 10.51
C GLY A 115 9.06 -0.61 9.83
N GLN A 116 9.93 -1.50 9.33
CA GLN A 116 11.14 -1.13 8.61
C GLN A 116 10.92 -1.14 7.10
N PRO A 117 11.42 -0.13 6.34
CA PRO A 117 11.37 -0.17 4.89
C PRO A 117 12.05 -1.42 4.35
N HIS A 118 11.39 -2.10 3.42
CA HIS A 118 11.94 -3.26 2.72
C HIS A 118 11.99 -2.98 1.22
N PRO A 119 13.14 -3.21 0.55
CA PRO A 119 13.26 -2.97 -0.88
C PRO A 119 12.29 -3.87 -1.66
N ALA A 120 11.64 -3.30 -2.67
CA ALA A 120 10.86 -4.06 -3.62
C ALA A 120 11.79 -4.75 -4.62
N SER A 121 11.44 -5.97 -5.05
CA SER A 121 12.21 -6.74 -6.02
C SER A 121 12.42 -5.99 -7.33
N PHE A 122 11.46 -5.15 -7.75
CA PHE A 122 11.57 -4.33 -8.96
C PHE A 122 12.27 -2.97 -8.74
N ALA A 123 12.30 -2.44 -7.51
CA ALA A 123 13.01 -1.20 -7.19
C ALA A 123 14.54 -1.41 -7.14
N ALA A 124 14.98 -2.61 -6.75
CA ALA A 124 16.39 -3.00 -6.77
C ALA A 124 17.00 -2.91 -8.18
N THR A 125 16.23 -3.26 -9.22
CA THR A 125 16.72 -3.29 -10.61
C THR A 125 16.74 -1.92 -11.32
N LEU A 126 16.09 -0.89 -10.78
CA LEU A 126 16.09 0.46 -11.35
C LEU A 126 17.16 1.39 -10.75
N SER A 127 17.92 0.88 -9.76
CA SER A 127 18.98 1.64 -9.07
C SER A 127 20.39 1.29 -9.57
N GLU A 128 20.51 0.50 -10.64
CA GLU A 128 21.76 0.18 -11.34
C GLU A 128 21.96 1.01 -12.63
#